data_AF-A0A9X5X630-F1
#
_entry.id   AF-A0A9X5X630-F1
#
_cell.length_a   1.000
_cell.length_b   1.000
_cell.length_c   1.000
_cell.angle_alpha   90.00
_cell.angle_beta   90.00
_cell.angle_gamma   90.00
#
_symmetry.space_group_name_H-M   'P 1'
#
loop_
_entity.id
_entity.type
_entity.pdbx_description
1 polymer ?
#
loop_
_entity_poly.entity_id
_entity_poly.type
_entity_poly.pdbx_seq_one_letter_code
_entity_poly.pdbx_strand_id
1 'polypeptide(L)'
;MNDRMTAPWAEYALARFPEDPRDQLRAWDAADTYLLRHLAESGTPLSGSVVVVGDRWGALATALSAHRPTQITDSFLAQEATRANLARNGVEATAVRLLTTQDTPPDR
;
A
#
# COMPACT_ATOMS: atom_id res chain seq x y z
N MET A 1 9.51 13.51 -9.55
CA MET A 1 10.71 12.86 -8.96
C MET A 1 10.15 11.78 -8.06
N ASN A 2 10.45 10.50 -8.29
CA ASN A 2 9.85 9.43 -7.49
C ASN A 2 10.56 9.38 -6.14
N ASP A 3 9.85 9.65 -5.06
CA ASP A 3 10.38 9.57 -3.71
C ASP A 3 10.41 8.10 -3.25
N ARG A 4 11.47 7.71 -2.54
CA ARG A 4 11.63 6.35 -2.00
C ARG A 4 11.24 6.27 -0.54
N MET A 5 10.30 5.38 -0.23
CA MET A 5 9.95 5.01 1.14
C MET A 5 10.82 3.84 1.57
N THR A 6 11.59 3.99 2.65
CA THR A 6 12.30 2.88 3.29
C THR A 6 11.35 2.15 4.25
N ALA A 7 11.19 0.85 4.04
CA ALA A 7 10.50 -0.07 4.93
C ALA A 7 11.48 -1.14 5.47
N PRO A 8 11.14 -1.92 6.51
CA PRO A 8 12.09 -2.85 7.14
C PRO A 8 12.67 -3.92 6.21
N TRP A 9 11.97 -4.24 5.12
CA TRP A 9 12.35 -5.32 4.19
C TRP A 9 12.82 -4.82 2.82
N ALA A 10 12.51 -3.60 2.41
CA ALA A 10 12.87 -3.05 1.10
C ALA A 10 12.68 -1.53 1.02
N GLU A 11 13.13 -0.94 -0.09
CA GLU A 11 12.76 0.41 -0.51
C GLU A 11 11.68 0.37 -1.58
N TYR A 12 10.71 1.29 -1.49
CA TYR A 12 9.60 1.39 -2.43
C TYR A 12 9.59 2.75 -3.10
N ALA A 13 9.63 2.76 -4.43
CA ALA A 13 9.41 3.99 -5.20
C ALA A 13 7.91 4.28 -5.21
N LEU A 14 7.48 5.38 -4.60
CA LEU A 14 6.07 5.73 -4.45
C LEU A 14 5.81 7.15 -4.97
N ALA A 15 4.64 7.36 -5.58
CA ALA A 15 4.16 8.69 -5.92
C ALA A 15 2.65 8.79 -5.67
N ARG A 16 2.19 10.02 -5.50
CA ARG A 16 0.76 10.35 -5.40
C ARG A 16 0.07 10.17 -6.76
N PHE A 17 -1.25 10.09 -6.73
CA PHE A 17 -2.06 9.90 -7.93
C PHE A 17 -3.21 10.92 -8.04
N PRO A 18 -3.46 11.50 -9.22
CA PRO A 18 -2.61 11.47 -10.41
C PRO A 18 -1.24 12.12 -10.11
N GLU A 19 -0.22 11.71 -10.87
CA GLU A 19 1.12 12.26 -10.69
C GLU A 19 1.18 13.71 -11.21
N ASP A 20 1.53 14.65 -10.34
CA ASP A 20 1.83 16.04 -10.70
C ASP A 20 3.33 16.29 -10.43
N PRO A 21 4.14 16.60 -11.46
CA PRO A 21 5.57 16.88 -11.28
C PRO A 21 5.89 18.03 -10.32
N ARG A 22 4.91 18.89 -10.02
CA ARG A 22 5.05 20.02 -9.10
C ARG A 22 4.63 19.65 -7.67
N ASP A 23 4.07 18.47 -7.44
CA ASP A 23 3.74 18.02 -6.10
C ASP A 23 5.03 17.72 -5.32
N GLN A 24 5.19 18.38 -4.19
CA GLN A 24 6.34 18.22 -3.29
C GLN A 24 6.03 17.23 -2.15
N LEU A 25 4.81 16.72 -2.10
CA LEU A 25 4.37 15.86 -1.03
C LEU A 25 4.55 14.39 -1.41
N ARG A 26 4.92 13.60 -0.39
CA ARG A 26 5.15 12.16 -0.53
C ARG A 26 3.84 11.38 -0.57
N ALA A 27 3.89 10.21 -1.18
CA ALA A 27 2.77 9.25 -1.22
C ALA A 27 2.60 8.45 0.09
N TRP A 28 3.40 8.74 1.11
CA TRP A 28 3.30 8.11 2.42
C TRP A 28 3.58 9.13 3.51
N ASP A 29 3.25 8.77 4.74
CA ASP A 29 3.53 9.57 5.92
C ASP A 29 4.28 8.80 7.03
N ALA A 30 4.40 9.43 8.20
CA ALA A 30 5.09 8.82 9.34
C ALA A 30 4.30 7.65 9.95
N ALA A 31 2.97 7.62 9.83
CA ALA A 31 2.14 6.52 10.32
C ALA A 31 2.35 5.26 9.48
N ASP A 32 2.45 5.40 8.16
CA ASP A 32 2.73 4.28 7.26
C ASP A 32 4.05 3.59 7.65
N THR A 33 5.13 4.38 7.74
CA THR A 33 6.47 3.86 8.10
C THR A 33 6.55 3.33 9.52
N TYR A 34 5.84 3.95 10.47
CA TYR A 34 5.73 3.44 11.83
C TYR A 34 5.06 2.08 11.87
N LEU A 35 3.94 1.89 11.16
CA LEU A 35 3.21 0.63 11.15
C LEU A 35 4.06 -0.51 10.57
N LEU A 36 4.72 -0.27 9.43
CA LEU A 36 5.58 -1.29 8.81
C LEU A 36 6.74 -1.70 9.73
N ARG A 37 7.38 -0.73 10.39
CA ARG A 37 8.42 -0.99 11.39
C ARG A 37 7.87 -1.80 12.57
N HIS A 38 6.72 -1.40 13.12
CA HIS A 38 6.11 -2.09 14.25
C HIS A 38 5.75 -3.55 13.89
N LEU A 39 5.24 -3.81 12.70
CA LEU A 39 4.94 -5.18 12.23
C LEU A 39 6.22 -6.04 12.18
N ALA A 40 7.32 -5.49 11.68
CA ALA A 40 8.59 -6.19 11.63
C ALA A 40 9.20 -6.45 13.02
N GLU A 41 9.14 -5.46 13.93
CA GLU A 41 9.69 -5.56 15.28
C GLU A 41 8.87 -6.45 16.21
N SER A 42 7.54 -6.41 16.09
CA SER A 42 6.63 -7.21 16.92
C SER A 42 6.59 -8.69 16.53
N GLY A 43 7.05 -9.04 15.33
CA GLY A 43 6.92 -10.39 14.79
C GLY A 43 5.45 -10.79 14.54
N THR A 44 4.58 -9.80 14.28
CA THR A 44 3.15 -10.05 14.01
C THR A 44 3.00 -11.03 12.84
N PRO A 45 2.33 -12.19 13.02
CA PRO A 45 2.14 -13.14 11.94
C PRO A 45 1.29 -12.57 10.81
N LEU A 46 1.85 -12.52 9.59
CA LEU A 46 1.18 -12.08 8.36
C LEU A 46 0.88 -13.26 7.41
N SER A 47 0.68 -14.45 7.96
CA SER A 47 0.35 -15.68 7.22
C SER A 47 -1.15 -15.84 6.97
N GLY A 48 -2.00 -15.10 7.69
CA GLY A 48 -3.44 -15.09 7.51
C GLY A 48 -3.92 -14.02 6.52
N SER A 49 -5.23 -13.73 6.55
CA SER A 49 -5.83 -12.66 5.75
C SER A 49 -5.33 -11.29 6.21
N VAL A 50 -4.54 -10.61 5.38
CA VAL A 50 -4.07 -9.23 5.64
C VAL A 50 -5.01 -8.25 4.95
N VAL A 51 -5.61 -7.35 5.73
CA VAL A 51 -6.50 -6.31 5.23
C VAL A 51 -5.93 -4.94 5.53
N VAL A 52 -5.84 -4.09 4.50
CA VAL A 52 -5.36 -2.71 4.59
C VAL A 52 -6.52 -1.75 4.35
N VAL A 53 -6.72 -0.81 5.27
CA VAL A 53 -7.79 0.19 5.21
C VAL A 53 -7.17 1.58 5.40
N GLY A 54 -7.70 2.59 4.72
CA GLY A 54 -7.22 3.97 4.84
C GLY A 54 -5.91 4.27 4.11
N ASP A 55 -5.39 3.33 3.33
CA ASP A 55 -4.16 3.49 2.54
C ASP A 55 -4.42 4.33 1.29
N ARG A 56 -4.34 5.66 1.45
CA ARG A 56 -4.77 6.65 0.46
C ARG A 56 -4.01 6.56 -0.87
N TRP A 57 -2.74 6.21 -0.82
CA TRP A 57 -1.86 6.17 -1.99
C TRP A 57 -1.30 4.77 -2.27
N GLY A 58 -1.67 3.75 -1.50
CA GLY A 58 -1.22 2.39 -1.70
C GLY A 58 0.17 2.10 -1.12
N ALA A 59 0.66 2.90 -0.17
CA ALA A 59 1.99 2.74 0.41
C ALA A 59 2.09 1.43 1.21
N LEU A 60 1.11 1.16 2.08
CA LEU A 60 1.04 -0.05 2.89
C LEU A 60 0.76 -1.29 2.02
N ALA A 61 -0.21 -1.19 1.11
CA ALA A 61 -0.57 -2.28 0.21
C ALA A 61 0.60 -2.69 -0.70
N THR A 62 1.37 -1.72 -1.19
CA THR A 62 2.59 -1.98 -1.98
C THR A 62 3.67 -2.63 -1.12
N ALA A 63 3.93 -2.08 0.06
CA ALA A 63 4.97 -2.60 0.96
C ALA A 63 4.67 -4.03 1.43
N LEU A 64 3.39 -4.34 1.66
CA LEU A 64 2.93 -5.66 2.13
C LEU A 64 2.58 -6.61 0.99
N SER A 65 2.85 -6.27 -0.28
CA SER A 65 2.40 -7.04 -1.45
C SER A 65 2.83 -8.51 -1.47
N ALA A 66 3.96 -8.86 -0.85
CA ALA A 66 4.39 -10.25 -0.67
C ALA A 66 3.39 -11.11 0.14
N HIS A 67 2.60 -10.48 1.01
CA HIS A 67 1.54 -11.10 1.81
C HIS A 67 0.17 -11.10 1.13
N ARG A 68 0.11 -10.63 -0.12
CA ARG A 68 -1.10 -10.55 -0.94
C ARG A 68 -2.30 -9.89 -0.22
N PRO A 69 -2.16 -8.65 0.29
CA PRO A 69 -3.19 -8.04 1.11
C PRO A 69 -4.45 -7.74 0.30
N THR A 70 -5.57 -7.61 1.01
CA THR A 70 -6.78 -7.00 0.49
C THR A 70 -6.83 -5.54 0.92
N GLN A 71 -6.88 -4.60 -0.02
CA GLN A 71 -7.18 -3.20 0.28
C GLN A 71 -8.70 -2.99 0.21
N ILE A 72 -9.26 -2.37 1.25
CA ILE A 72 -10.65 -1.92 1.26
C ILE A 72 -10.65 -0.39 1.32
N THR A 73 -11.26 0.26 0.34
CA THR A 73 -11.34 1.72 0.26
C THR A 73 -12.60 2.18 -0.48
N ASP A 74 -13.14 3.34 -0.10
CA ASP A 74 -14.23 4.03 -0.81
C ASP A 74 -13.72 4.97 -1.93
N SER A 75 -12.40 5.04 -2.12
CA SER A 75 -11.77 5.93 -3.10
C SER A 75 -11.25 5.15 -4.29
N PHE A 76 -11.88 5.37 -5.46
CA PHE A 76 -11.36 4.85 -6.73
C PHE A 76 -9.94 5.37 -7.02
N LEU A 77 -9.66 6.63 -6.66
CA LEU A 77 -8.31 7.21 -6.82
C LEU A 77 -7.28 6.50 -5.94
N ALA A 78 -7.66 6.02 -4.76
CA ALA A 78 -6.76 5.24 -3.92
C ALA A 78 -6.46 3.86 -4.54
N GLN A 79 -7.45 3.22 -5.16
CA GLN A 79 -7.23 1.97 -5.92
C GLN A 79 -6.28 2.19 -7.11
N GLU A 80 -6.48 3.25 -7.88
CA GLU A 80 -5.58 3.61 -8.99
C GLU A 80 -4.18 3.96 -8.51
N ALA A 81 -4.05 4.68 -7.39
CA ALA A 81 -2.76 4.96 -6.76
C ALA A 81 -2.02 3.67 -6.38
N THR A 82 -2.73 2.71 -5.76
CA THR A 82 -2.18 1.39 -5.43
C THR A 82 -1.72 0.65 -6.68
N ARG A 83 -2.55 0.58 -7.74
CA ARG A 83 -2.16 -0.06 -9.01
C ARG A 83 -0.90 0.56 -9.62
N ALA A 84 -0.84 1.89 -9.66
CA ALA A 84 0.32 2.61 -10.18
C ALA A 84 1.59 2.37 -9.33
N ASN A 85 1.46 2.35 -8.00
CA ASN A 85 2.58 2.11 -7.10
C ASN A 85 3.06 0.65 -7.11
N LEU A 86 2.16 -0.33 -7.28
CA LEU A 86 2.54 -1.73 -7.51
C LEU A 86 3.35 -1.86 -8.81
N ALA A 87 2.83 -1.33 -9.91
CA ALA A 87 3.51 -1.36 -11.21
C ALA A 87 4.89 -0.69 -11.15
N ARG A 88 5.00 0.45 -10.45
CA ARG A 88 6.27 1.18 -10.25
C ARG A 88 7.33 0.35 -9.52
N ASN A 89 6.90 -0.60 -8.68
CA ASN A 89 7.79 -1.51 -7.94
C ASN A 89 7.89 -2.91 -8.57
N GLY A 90 7.43 -3.07 -9.83
CA GLY A 90 7.48 -4.35 -10.53
C GLY A 90 6.61 -5.44 -9.91
N VAL A 91 5.57 -5.04 -9.17
CA VAL A 91 4.62 -5.95 -8.52
C VAL A 91 3.39 -6.10 -9.40
N GLU A 92 2.99 -7.35 -9.62
CA GLU A 92 1.76 -7.67 -10.36
C GLU A 92 0.54 -7.00 -9.73
N ALA A 93 -0.34 -6.42 -10.56
CA ALA A 93 -1.54 -5.74 -10.08
C ALA A 93 -2.47 -6.65 -9.25
N THR A 94 -2.45 -7.96 -9.51
CA THR A 94 -3.22 -8.98 -8.78
C THR A 94 -2.60 -9.38 -7.44
N ALA A 95 -1.42 -8.86 -7.09
CA ALA A 95 -0.81 -9.10 -5.79
C ALA A 95 -1.65 -8.46 -4.67
N VAL A 96 -2.39 -7.40 -4.96
CA VAL A 96 -3.31 -6.77 -4.00
C VAL A 96 -4.74 -6.94 -4.50
N ARG A 97 -5.60 -7.54 -3.67
CA ARG A 97 -7.04 -7.58 -3.97
C ARG A 97 -7.64 -6.22 -3.61
N LEU A 98 -8.29 -5.57 -4.56
CA LEU A 98 -8.89 -4.24 -4.37
C LEU A 98 -10.40 -4.38 -4.21
N LEU A 99 -10.92 -3.97 -3.06
CA LEU A 99 -12.34 -3.97 -2.73
C LEU A 99 -12.82 -2.56 -2.42
N THR A 100 -14.10 -2.34 -2.68
CA THR A 100 -14.85 -1.18 -2.20
C THR A 100 -15.45 -1.48 -0.82
N THR A 101 -15.96 -0.44 -0.15
CA THR A 101 -16.69 -0.59 1.12
C THR A 101 -18.05 -1.29 0.96
N GLN A 102 -18.51 -1.53 -0.27
CA GLN A 102 -19.76 -2.26 -0.57
C GLN A 102 -19.53 -3.74 -0.86
N ASP A 103 -18.29 -4.15 -1.09
CA ASP A 103 -17.95 -5.55 -1.33
C ASP A 103 -17.91 -6.35 -0.02
N THR A 104 -18.19 -7.65 -0.11
CA THR A 104 -18.04 -8.55 1.03
C THR A 104 -16.57 -8.62 1.47
N PRO A 105 -16.25 -8.32 2.75
CA PRO A 105 -14.87 -8.41 3.25
C PRO A 105 -14.39 -9.87 3.23
N PRO A 106 -13.07 -10.11 3.20
CA PRO A 106 -12.52 -11.45 3.25
C PRO A 106 -12.86 -12.14 4.58
N ASP A 107 -12.93 -13.46 4.55
CA ASP A 107 -13.06 -14.29 5.76
C ASP A 107 -11.84 -14.10 6.68
N ARG A 108 -12.04 -14.38 7.98
CA ARG A 108 -11.01 -14.24 9.02
C ARG A 108 -10.09 -15.45 9.08
#